data_AF-A0A7K1GAR4-F1
#
_entry.id   AF-A0A7K1GAR4-F1
#
_cell.length_a   1.000
_cell.length_b   1.000
_cell.length_c   1.000
_cell.angle_alpha   90.00
_cell.angle_beta   90.00
_cell.angle_gamma   90.00
#
_symmetry.space_group_name_H-M   'P 1'
#
loop_
_entity.id
_entity.type
_entity.pdbx_description
1 polymer ?
#
loop_
_entity_poly.entity_id
_entity_poly.type
_entity_poly.pdbx_seq_one_letter_code
_entity_poly.pdbx_strand_id
1 'polypeptide(L)'
;MKNIVTLICLIFTFCLNAQVDGVGINTQDPKSTLDINGNLSLKVVGYNGGPGGSATPIDDGIYLNLSPTSGNIEFILPDATTVPGRIYIARNISDSVDAVIYSFGFVAGQGNGVEFFPGDSRVSVKSVTMAADIGNDGGDPTKTLVFVSDGSNWTYGQLGF
;
A
#
# COMPACT_ATOMS: atom_id res chain seq x y z
N MET A 1 -45.86 14.08 26.45
CA MET A 1 -45.79 13.62 25.04
C MET A 1 -44.82 14.43 24.20
N LYS A 2 -44.93 15.77 24.12
CA LYS A 2 -44.04 16.61 23.31
C LYS A 2 -42.54 16.40 23.59
N ASN A 3 -42.12 16.30 24.85
CA ASN A 3 -40.70 16.15 25.21
C ASN A 3 -40.13 14.75 24.89
N ILE A 4 -40.96 13.72 24.85
CA ILE A 4 -40.55 12.34 24.48
C ILE A 4 -40.31 12.28 22.98
N VAL A 5 -41.17 12.94 22.19
CA VAL A 5 -41.00 13.05 20.74
C VAL A 5 -39.70 13.78 20.39
N THR A 6 -39.39 14.87 21.09
CA THR A 6 -38.12 15.60 20.90
C THR A 6 -36.89 14.77 21.23
N LEU A 7 -36.94 13.93 22.28
CA LEU A 7 -35.83 13.07 22.67
C LEU A 7 -35.58 11.94 21.66
N ILE A 8 -36.65 11.35 21.12
CA ILE A 8 -36.57 10.32 20.07
C ILE A 8 -35.97 10.91 18.77
N CYS A 9 -36.36 12.14 18.42
CA CYS A 9 -35.78 12.85 17.26
C CYS A 9 -34.27 13.11 17.42
N LEU A 10 -33.79 13.37 18.64
CA LEU A 10 -32.37 13.62 18.93
C LEU A 10 -31.52 12.33 18.89
N ILE A 11 -32.07 11.20 19.31
CA ILE A 11 -31.37 9.89 19.29
C ILE A 11 -31.17 9.41 17.84
N PHE A 12 -32.13 9.66 16.95
CA PHE A 12 -32.01 9.31 15.53
C PHE A 12 -30.92 10.11 14.80
N THR A 13 -30.53 11.28 15.30
CA THR A 13 -29.48 12.13 14.68
C THR A 13 -28.05 11.66 15.01
N PHE A 14 -27.86 10.81 16.03
CA PHE A 14 -26.56 10.22 16.38
C PHE A 14 -26.26 8.87 15.70
N CYS A 15 -27.18 8.36 14.87
CA CYS A 15 -27.04 7.07 14.17
C CYS A 15 -26.58 7.20 12.71
N LEU A 16 -26.19 8.39 12.25
CA LEU A 16 -25.81 8.62 10.85
C LEU A 16 -24.31 8.34 10.62
N ASN A 17 -24.03 7.07 10.31
CA ASN A 17 -22.95 6.54 9.47
C ASN A 17 -21.53 7.11 9.66
N ALA A 18 -20.74 6.48 10.53
CA ALA A 18 -19.29 6.44 10.33
C ALA A 18 -19.01 5.52 9.12
N GLN A 19 -18.91 6.10 7.94
CA GLN A 19 -18.53 5.40 6.71
C GLN A 19 -17.02 5.17 6.76
N VAL A 20 -16.63 4.01 7.27
CA VAL A 20 -15.25 3.53 7.28
C VAL A 20 -15.23 2.29 6.40
N ASP A 21 -14.34 2.27 5.40
CA ASP A 21 -14.06 1.19 4.44
C ASP A 21 -14.99 1.10 3.21
N GLY A 22 -14.85 2.08 2.32
CA GLY A 22 -15.51 2.13 1.02
C GLY A 22 -14.56 2.44 -0.13
N VAL A 23 -13.82 1.45 -0.62
CA VAL A 23 -12.66 1.80 -1.46
C VAL A 23 -13.03 2.11 -2.92
N GLY A 24 -12.81 3.37 -3.32
CA GLY A 24 -13.11 3.94 -4.63
C GLY A 24 -14.17 5.04 -4.53
N ILE A 25 -13.99 6.16 -5.26
CA ILE A 25 -14.49 7.48 -4.82
C ILE A 25 -15.97 7.45 -4.36
N ASN A 26 -16.12 7.63 -3.04
CA ASN A 26 -17.32 7.88 -2.22
C ASN A 26 -18.44 6.81 -2.17
N THR A 27 -18.00 5.56 -2.07
CA THR A 27 -18.75 4.32 -1.80
C THR A 27 -19.61 4.25 -0.52
N GLN A 28 -20.89 3.85 -0.62
CA GLN A 28 -21.54 2.73 0.14
C GLN A 28 -22.22 1.73 -0.84
N ASP A 29 -21.86 1.89 -2.12
CA ASP A 29 -22.45 1.34 -3.32
C ASP A 29 -21.36 1.24 -4.44
N PRO A 30 -20.27 0.45 -4.26
CA PRO A 30 -19.48 -0.10 -5.37
C PRO A 30 -19.54 -1.64 -5.34
N LYS A 31 -19.86 -2.40 -6.40
CA LYS A 31 -20.24 -2.19 -7.83
C LYS A 31 -19.17 -2.36 -8.90
N SER A 32 -17.91 -2.61 -8.55
CA SER A 32 -16.76 -2.58 -9.48
C SER A 32 -17.11 -2.83 -10.95
N THR A 33 -17.18 -1.79 -11.78
CA THR A 33 -16.83 -1.89 -13.19
C THR A 33 -16.10 -0.63 -13.61
N LEU A 34 -14.83 -0.79 -13.94
CA LEU A 34 -14.02 0.22 -14.59
C LEU A 34 -13.97 -0.13 -16.08
N ASP A 35 -14.80 0.53 -16.87
CA ASP A 35 -14.75 0.45 -18.33
C ASP A 35 -14.20 1.76 -18.90
N ILE A 36 -13.10 1.66 -19.65
CA ILE A 36 -12.41 2.79 -20.27
C ILE A 36 -12.19 2.42 -21.75
N ASN A 37 -12.94 3.06 -22.64
CA ASN A 37 -12.66 3.00 -24.08
C ASN A 37 -11.58 4.04 -24.44
N GLY A 38 -10.34 3.79 -24.01
CA GLY A 38 -9.22 4.71 -24.16
C GLY A 38 -7.94 4.19 -23.50
N ASN A 39 -6.93 5.05 -23.37
CA ASN A 39 -5.66 4.70 -22.74
C ASN A 39 -5.69 5.00 -21.23
N LEU A 40 -5.32 4.02 -20.41
CA LEU A 40 -4.97 4.24 -19.01
C LEU A 40 -3.53 4.75 -18.93
N SER A 41 -3.36 6.01 -18.54
CA SER A 41 -2.04 6.57 -18.23
C SER A 41 -1.88 6.66 -16.71
N LEU A 42 -0.89 5.97 -16.18
CA LEU A 42 -0.56 6.00 -14.75
C LEU A 42 0.53 7.02 -14.49
N LYS A 43 0.42 7.74 -13.37
CA LYS A 43 1.50 8.62 -12.91
C LYS A 43 2.68 7.75 -12.49
N VAL A 44 3.83 8.01 -13.13
CA VAL A 44 5.13 7.44 -12.78
C VAL A 44 5.85 8.42 -11.86
N VAL A 45 6.31 7.94 -10.70
CA VAL A 45 7.04 8.74 -9.72
C VAL A 45 8.37 8.06 -9.41
N GLY A 46 9.44 8.85 -9.27
CA GLY A 46 10.75 8.37 -8.85
C GLY A 46 11.02 8.70 -7.38
N TYR A 47 11.55 7.74 -6.63
CA TYR A 47 11.98 7.92 -5.25
C TYR A 47 13.44 7.51 -5.09
N ASN A 48 14.21 8.31 -4.36
CA ASN A 48 15.52 7.91 -3.87
C ASN A 48 15.35 7.18 -2.54
N GLY A 49 16.14 6.14 -2.28
CA GLY A 49 16.08 5.44 -0.99
C GLY A 49 16.47 6.34 0.18
N GLY A 50 15.98 6.01 1.37
CA GLY A 50 16.34 6.64 2.64
C GLY A 50 17.27 5.76 3.47
N PRO A 51 18.00 6.33 4.44
CA PRO A 51 18.86 5.55 5.33
C PRO A 51 18.06 4.79 6.38
N GLY A 52 18.75 3.87 7.07
CA GLY A 52 18.20 3.09 8.18
C GLY A 52 17.52 3.93 9.24
N GLY A 53 16.24 3.65 9.48
CA GLY A 53 15.43 4.39 10.47
C GLY A 53 14.90 5.75 9.99
N SER A 54 15.15 6.10 8.73
CA SER A 54 14.62 7.29 8.06
C SER A 54 14.35 6.98 6.58
N ALA A 55 13.60 5.90 6.32
CA ALA A 55 13.18 5.51 4.99
C ALA A 55 12.44 6.62 4.25
N THR A 56 12.54 6.62 2.93
CA THR A 56 11.80 7.55 2.07
C THR A 56 10.32 7.18 2.04
N PRO A 57 9.40 8.07 2.49
CA PRO A 57 7.97 7.83 2.40
C PRO A 57 7.48 7.80 0.95
N ILE A 58 6.64 6.82 0.64
CA ILE A 58 5.91 6.72 -0.62
C ILE A 58 4.51 7.29 -0.39
N ASP A 59 4.26 8.52 -0.87
CA ASP A 59 3.01 9.26 -0.66
C ASP A 59 2.25 9.57 -1.96
N ASP A 60 2.86 9.29 -3.11
CA ASP A 60 2.36 9.66 -4.43
C ASP A 60 2.67 8.62 -5.51
N GLY A 61 1.83 8.60 -6.55
CA GLY A 61 1.97 7.73 -7.72
C GLY A 61 1.31 6.35 -7.58
N ILE A 62 1.33 5.61 -8.70
CA ILE A 62 0.97 4.18 -8.73
C ILE A 62 2.17 3.39 -9.23
N TYR A 63 2.82 3.86 -10.30
CA TYR A 63 4.05 3.25 -10.79
C TYR A 63 5.26 3.96 -10.16
N LEU A 64 6.08 3.22 -9.42
CA LEU A 64 7.16 3.73 -8.60
C LEU A 64 8.51 3.25 -9.14
N ASN A 65 9.37 4.18 -9.54
CA ASN A 65 10.77 3.91 -9.84
C ASN A 65 11.60 4.14 -8.58
N LEU A 66 12.06 3.06 -7.96
CA LEU A 66 12.85 3.10 -6.74
C LEU A 66 14.34 3.10 -7.10
N SER A 67 15.05 4.13 -6.64
CA SER A 67 16.47 4.34 -6.88
C SER A 67 17.26 4.23 -5.57
N PRO A 68 17.46 3.01 -5.04
CA PRO A 68 18.29 2.81 -3.85
C PRO A 68 19.76 3.10 -4.16
N THR A 69 20.48 3.57 -3.15
CA THR A 69 21.93 3.76 -3.19
C THR A 69 22.57 3.13 -1.96
N SER A 70 23.88 2.88 -1.99
CA SER A 70 24.57 2.33 -0.82
C SER A 70 24.33 3.20 0.42
N GLY A 71 23.82 2.60 1.49
CA GLY A 71 23.46 3.29 2.73
C GLY A 71 22.08 3.95 2.73
N ASN A 72 21.44 4.14 1.56
CA ASN A 72 20.07 4.66 1.44
C ASN A 72 19.21 3.72 0.58
N ILE A 73 18.73 2.64 1.19
CA ILE A 73 18.02 1.55 0.51
C ILE A 73 16.55 1.44 0.91
N GLU A 74 16.12 2.19 1.92
CA GLU A 74 14.84 1.98 2.58
C GLU A 74 13.74 2.89 2.02
N PHE A 75 12.57 2.30 1.78
CA PHE A 75 11.35 2.97 1.37
C PHE A 75 10.22 2.52 2.29
N ILE A 76 9.28 3.42 2.54
CA ILE A 76 8.15 3.12 3.42
C ILE A 76 6.81 3.38 2.75
N LEU A 77 5.99 2.33 2.68
CA LEU A 77 4.59 2.41 2.30
C LEU A 77 3.75 3.00 3.44
N PRO A 78 2.64 3.70 3.12
CA PRO A 78 1.72 4.19 4.14
C PRO A 78 1.08 3.03 4.91
N ASP A 79 0.56 3.33 6.10
CA ASP A 79 -0.19 2.37 6.92
C ASP A 79 -1.35 1.76 6.12
N ALA A 80 -1.27 0.45 5.86
CA ALA A 80 -2.26 -0.29 5.07
C ALA A 80 -3.69 -0.08 5.59
N THR A 81 -3.86 0.06 6.91
CA THR A 81 -5.16 0.28 7.55
C THR A 81 -5.79 1.63 7.20
N THR A 82 -4.98 2.60 6.79
CA THR A 82 -5.44 3.94 6.39
C THR A 82 -5.66 4.08 4.89
N VAL A 83 -5.20 3.11 4.11
CA VAL A 83 -5.28 3.11 2.64
C VAL A 83 -5.78 1.76 2.08
N PRO A 84 -6.92 1.22 2.54
CA PRO A 84 -7.47 -0.02 2.01
C PRO A 84 -7.58 0.05 0.48
N GLY A 85 -7.30 -1.05 -0.23
CA GLY A 85 -7.40 -1.18 -1.69
C GLY A 85 -6.39 -0.36 -2.51
N ARG A 86 -5.45 0.34 -1.89
CA ARG A 86 -4.38 1.05 -2.61
C ARG A 86 -3.46 0.07 -3.33
N ILE A 87 -3.11 0.37 -4.59
CA ILE A 87 -2.23 -0.43 -5.43
C ILE A 87 -0.99 0.37 -5.79
N TYR A 88 0.18 -0.26 -5.68
CA TYR A 88 1.44 0.24 -6.21
C TYR A 88 2.09 -0.82 -7.10
N ILE A 89 2.72 -0.36 -8.19
CA ILE A 89 3.64 -1.14 -9.02
C ILE A 89 5.01 -0.53 -8.76
N ALA A 90 5.84 -1.18 -7.95
CA ALA A 90 7.18 -0.70 -7.64
C ALA A 90 8.22 -1.44 -8.48
N ARG A 91 9.21 -0.71 -8.96
CA ARG A 91 10.37 -1.25 -9.68
C ARG A 91 11.65 -0.75 -9.02
N ASN A 92 12.52 -1.68 -8.60
CA ASN A 92 13.90 -1.34 -8.30
C ASN A 92 14.64 -1.11 -9.63
N ILE A 93 14.98 0.15 -9.90
CA ILE A 93 15.68 0.52 -11.14
C ILE A 93 17.20 0.46 -11.00
N SER A 94 17.72 0.13 -9.82
CA SER A 94 19.14 -0.07 -9.59
C SER A 94 19.57 -1.48 -10.00
N ASP A 95 20.72 -1.58 -10.67
CA ASP A 95 21.33 -2.86 -11.04
C ASP A 95 22.37 -3.34 -10.02
N SER A 96 22.67 -2.53 -8.99
CA SER A 96 23.74 -2.84 -8.03
C SER A 96 23.33 -2.75 -6.56
N VAL A 97 22.14 -2.25 -6.26
CA VAL A 97 21.68 -2.03 -4.89
C VAL A 97 20.23 -2.51 -4.73
N ASP A 98 19.99 -3.35 -3.73
CA ASP A 98 18.65 -3.79 -3.38
C ASP A 98 17.83 -2.64 -2.79
N ALA A 99 16.52 -2.64 -3.03
CA ALA A 99 15.58 -1.78 -2.32
C ALA A 99 14.89 -2.58 -1.21
N VAL A 100 14.68 -1.96 -0.06
CA VAL A 100 13.95 -2.55 1.06
C VAL A 100 12.70 -1.73 1.31
N ILE A 101 11.54 -2.39 1.24
CA ILE A 101 10.24 -1.79 1.50
C ILE A 101 9.73 -2.30 2.83
N TYR A 102 9.24 -1.39 3.68
CA TYR A 102 8.43 -1.73 4.84
C TYR A 102 7.24 -0.78 4.99
N SER A 103 6.42 -0.97 6.02
CA SER A 103 5.28 -0.13 6.35
C SER A 103 5.24 0.03 7.87
N PHE A 104 4.73 1.17 8.35
CA PHE A 104 4.32 1.31 9.73
C PHE A 104 2.80 1.24 9.82
N GLY A 105 2.28 0.83 10.98
CA GLY A 105 0.86 0.98 11.26
C GLY A 105 0.48 0.62 12.68
N PHE A 106 -0.72 1.03 13.08
CA PHE A 106 -1.13 1.05 14.48
C PHE A 106 -1.95 -0.18 14.90
N VAL A 107 -1.55 -0.84 16.00
CA VAL A 107 -2.51 -1.49 16.90
C VAL A 107 -2.13 -1.22 18.36
N ALA A 108 -2.96 -0.45 19.09
CA ALA A 108 -2.90 -0.45 20.54
C ALA A 108 -3.26 -1.84 21.07
N GLY A 109 -2.30 -2.53 21.69
CA GLY A 109 -2.52 -3.80 22.39
C GLY A 109 -2.18 -5.08 21.61
N GLN A 110 -1.69 -5.02 20.36
CA GLN A 110 -1.14 -6.18 19.66
C GLN A 110 0.19 -5.85 18.97
N GLY A 111 1.23 -6.60 19.32
CA GLY A 111 2.64 -6.23 19.14
C GLY A 111 3.26 -6.38 17.75
N ASN A 112 2.50 -6.45 16.64
CA ASN A 112 3.11 -6.79 15.35
C ASN A 112 3.05 -5.70 14.25
N GLY A 113 2.20 -4.67 14.35
CA GLY A 113 2.09 -3.65 13.27
C GLY A 113 1.61 -4.22 11.93
N VAL A 114 1.63 -3.40 10.87
CA VAL A 114 1.29 -3.80 9.49
C VAL A 114 2.35 -4.76 8.93
N GLU A 115 1.92 -5.85 8.28
CA GLU A 115 2.80 -6.87 7.71
C GLU A 115 2.65 -7.00 6.18
N PHE A 116 3.56 -7.76 5.56
CA PHE A 116 3.53 -8.10 4.14
C PHE A 116 3.29 -9.59 3.94
N PHE A 117 2.32 -9.94 3.11
CA PHE A 117 2.01 -11.32 2.71
C PHE A 117 2.37 -11.51 1.23
N PRO A 118 3.28 -12.44 0.90
CA PRO A 118 3.47 -12.86 -0.48
C PRO A 118 2.17 -13.47 -1.02
N GLY A 119 1.83 -13.21 -2.29
CA GLY A 119 0.58 -13.66 -2.90
C GLY A 119 0.40 -15.19 -2.97
N ASP A 120 1.47 -15.95 -2.75
CA ASP A 120 1.51 -17.41 -2.72
C ASP A 120 1.70 -18.00 -1.30
N SER A 121 1.74 -17.16 -0.27
CA SER A 121 2.10 -17.59 1.09
C SER A 121 1.12 -17.07 2.16
N ARG A 122 0.99 -17.84 3.24
CA ARG A 122 0.28 -17.44 4.47
C ARG A 122 1.22 -16.89 5.55
N VAL A 123 2.52 -16.96 5.32
CA VAL A 123 3.54 -16.48 6.25
C VAL A 123 3.89 -15.05 5.88
N SER A 124 3.76 -14.15 6.84
CA SER A 124 4.08 -12.75 6.66
C SER A 124 5.56 -12.44 6.90
N VAL A 125 5.98 -11.30 6.35
CA VAL A 125 7.28 -10.69 6.59
C VAL A 125 7.11 -9.22 7.02
N LYS A 126 8.13 -8.67 7.68
CA LYS A 126 8.13 -7.26 8.14
C LYS A 126 8.63 -6.28 7.08
N SER A 127 9.37 -6.78 6.11
CA SER A 127 9.93 -6.01 5.01
C SER A 127 10.06 -6.89 3.77
N VAL A 128 10.01 -6.26 2.60
CA VAL A 128 10.19 -6.90 1.30
C VAL A 128 11.46 -6.35 0.67
N THR A 129 12.37 -7.25 0.32
CA THR A 129 13.58 -6.90 -0.45
C THR A 129 13.30 -7.07 -1.93
N MET A 130 13.54 -6.02 -2.70
CA MET A 130 13.51 -6.03 -4.16
C MET A 130 14.94 -6.06 -4.67
N ALA A 131 15.37 -7.22 -5.16
CA ALA A 131 16.76 -7.45 -5.53
C ALA A 131 17.22 -6.55 -6.69
N ALA A 132 18.50 -6.20 -6.69
CA ALA A 132 19.20 -5.66 -7.84
C ALA A 132 19.60 -6.77 -8.83
N ASP A 133 19.90 -6.38 -10.07
CA ASP A 133 20.44 -7.30 -11.09
C ASP A 133 21.98 -7.39 -10.95
N ILE A 134 22.44 -7.77 -9.75
CA ILE A 134 23.87 -7.80 -9.43
C ILE A 134 24.60 -8.84 -10.30
N GLY A 135 23.90 -9.93 -10.65
CA GLY A 135 24.40 -10.98 -11.54
C GLY A 135 24.52 -10.55 -13.00
N ASN A 136 23.83 -9.47 -13.40
CA ASN A 136 23.69 -9.04 -14.79
C ASN A 136 23.28 -10.21 -15.71
N ASP A 137 22.39 -11.05 -15.20
CA ASP A 137 21.96 -12.32 -15.80
C ASP A 137 20.51 -12.26 -16.33
N GLY A 138 19.95 -11.05 -16.41
CA GLY A 138 18.60 -10.80 -16.88
C GLY A 138 17.64 -10.35 -15.78
N GLY A 139 18.15 -10.13 -14.56
CA GLY A 139 17.41 -9.59 -13.44
C GLY A 139 16.84 -10.64 -12.50
N ASP A 140 16.22 -10.15 -11.43
CA ASP A 140 15.54 -10.96 -10.42
C ASP A 140 14.01 -10.75 -10.54
N PRO A 141 13.18 -11.79 -10.35
CA PRO A 141 11.73 -11.65 -10.44
C PRO A 141 11.14 -10.69 -9.39
N THR A 142 11.88 -10.35 -8.33
CA THR A 142 11.52 -9.34 -7.33
C THR A 142 11.88 -7.91 -7.73
N LYS A 143 12.51 -7.69 -8.91
CA LYS A 143 12.80 -6.34 -9.41
C LYS A 143 11.55 -5.49 -9.58
N THR A 144 10.42 -6.10 -9.95
CA THR A 144 9.14 -5.41 -10.09
C THR A 144 8.07 -6.16 -9.30
N LEU A 145 7.50 -5.49 -8.30
CA LEU A 145 6.47 -6.05 -7.44
C LEU A 145 5.22 -5.19 -7.47
N VAL A 146 4.06 -5.83 -7.40
CA VAL A 146 2.77 -5.19 -7.14
C VAL A 146 2.48 -5.32 -5.66
N PHE A 147 2.09 -4.21 -5.03
CA PHE A 147 1.63 -4.16 -3.65
C PHE A 147 0.16 -3.74 -3.64
N VAL A 148 -0.65 -4.44 -2.87
CA VAL A 148 -2.08 -4.17 -2.70
C VAL A 148 -2.40 -4.15 -1.21
N SER A 149 -2.96 -3.04 -0.72
CA SER A 149 -3.46 -2.99 0.66
C SER A 149 -4.80 -3.70 0.74
N ASP A 150 -4.95 -4.62 1.68
CA ASP A 150 -6.24 -5.27 2.00
C ASP A 150 -7.03 -4.52 3.09
N GLY A 151 -6.52 -3.38 3.57
CA GLY A 151 -7.08 -2.61 4.69
C GLY A 151 -6.59 -3.06 6.06
N SER A 152 -5.68 -4.02 6.14
CA SER A 152 -4.99 -4.44 7.38
C SER A 152 -3.49 -4.63 7.15
N ASN A 153 -3.13 -5.23 6.02
CA ASN A 153 -1.79 -5.60 5.62
C ASN A 153 -1.56 -5.28 4.14
N TRP A 154 -0.32 -5.47 3.70
CA TRP A 154 0.05 -5.44 2.30
C TRP A 154 0.15 -6.86 1.75
N THR A 155 -0.57 -7.16 0.68
CA THR A 155 -0.29 -8.33 -0.16
C THR A 155 0.62 -7.92 -1.31
N TYR A 156 1.59 -8.75 -1.68
CA TYR A 156 2.47 -8.44 -2.80
C TYR A 156 2.76 -9.63 -3.72
N GLY A 157 3.10 -9.35 -4.97
CA GLY A 157 3.42 -10.38 -5.96
C GLY A 157 4.25 -9.85 -7.12
N GLN A 158 4.80 -10.75 -7.92
CA GLN A 158 5.66 -10.44 -9.06
C GLN A 158 4.82 -10.13 -10.32
N LEU A 159 5.33 -9.27 -11.20
CA LEU A 159 4.77 -9.07 -12.54
C LEU A 159 5.55 -9.87 -13.57
N GLY A 160 4.98 -10.98 -14.05
CA GLY A 160 5.61 -11.86 -15.04
C GLY A 160 5.65 -13.31 -14.57
N PHE A 161 6.37 -14.15 -15.33
CA PHE A 161 6.61 -15.57 -15.05
C PHE A 161 8.10 -15.82 -14.90
#